data_AF-X1BKV8-F1
#
_entry.id   AF-X1BKV8-F1
#
_cell.length_a   1.000
_cell.length_b   1.000
_cell.length_c   1.000
_cell.angle_alpha   90.00
_cell.angle_beta   90.00
_cell.angle_gamma   90.00
#
_symmetry.space_group_name_H-M   'P 1'
#
loop_
_entity.id
_entity.type
_entity.pdbx_description
1 polymer ?
#
loop_
_entity_poly.entity_id
_entity_poly.type
_entity_poly.pdbx_seq_one_letter_code
_entity_poly.pdbx_strand_id
1 'polypeptide(L)'
;MKADNKVISKNDLNKFLDELAAENVVLAPTNEDGVVTFKRISSAEEVHWDAVNTRESPKKLFFPRSEKLFTFVKQSDSIDVEKTDFAEEKAILFGVRPCDIKSFELLDHIFCSEAYTDP
;
A
#
# COMPACT_ATOMS: atom_id res chain seq x y z
N MET A 1 26.69 -13.90 -2.83
CA MET A 1 26.91 -12.45 -2.66
C MET A 1 27.07 -12.16 -1.18
N LYS A 2 28.22 -11.62 -0.74
CA LYS A 2 28.31 -11.05 0.61
C LYS A 2 27.47 -9.79 0.61
N ALA A 3 26.42 -9.73 1.43
CA ALA A 3 25.75 -8.47 1.68
C ALA A 3 26.72 -7.60 2.47
N ASP A 4 27.20 -6.50 1.87
CA ASP A 4 27.84 -5.44 2.64
C ASP A 4 26.81 -4.94 3.65
N ASN A 5 27.11 -5.04 4.94
CA ASN A 5 26.21 -4.62 6.00
C ASN A 5 26.01 -3.10 5.91
N LYS A 6 24.94 -2.68 5.24
CA LYS A 6 24.46 -1.29 5.25
C LYS A 6 23.70 -1.07 6.55
N VAL A 7 24.29 -0.29 7.45
CA VAL A 7 23.67 0.10 8.72
C VAL A 7 23.13 1.51 8.59
N ILE A 8 21.86 1.72 8.94
CA ILE A 8 21.20 3.03 8.98
C ILE A 8 20.79 3.32 10.42
N SER A 9 21.01 4.54 10.90
CA SER A 9 20.52 4.95 12.22
C SER A 9 19.01 5.18 12.16
N LYS A 10 18.31 5.12 13.31
CA LYS A 10 16.87 5.40 13.34
C LYS A 10 16.54 6.82 12.85
N ASN A 11 17.39 7.80 13.19
CA ASN A 11 17.21 9.18 12.76
C ASN A 11 17.39 9.33 11.23
N ASP A 12 18.36 8.62 10.66
CA ASP A 12 18.58 8.65 9.21
C ASP A 12 17.50 7.85 8.47
N LEU A 13 16.94 6.81 9.09
CA LEU A 13 15.79 6.08 8.55
C LEU A 13 14.53 6.95 8.49
N ASN A 14 14.28 7.78 9.51
CA ASN A 14 13.17 8.73 9.48
C ASN A 14 13.32 9.71 8.31
N LYS A 15 14.50 10.34 8.18
CA LYS A 15 14.79 11.25 7.05
C LYS A 15 14.60 10.56 5.70
N PHE A 16 15.08 9.33 5.58
CA PHE A 16 14.91 8.55 4.37
C PHE A 16 13.43 8.29 4.04
N LEU A 17 12.60 7.96 5.04
CA LEU A 17 11.16 7.79 4.84
C LEU A 17 10.46 9.11 4.48
N ASP A 18 10.86 10.24 5.08
CA ASP A 18 10.34 11.56 4.71
C ASP A 18 10.66 11.91 3.26
N GLU A 19 11.90 11.67 2.81
CA GLU A 19 12.32 11.87 1.42
C GLU A 19 11.53 10.96 0.46
N LEU A 20 11.31 9.69 0.82
CA LEU A 20 10.49 8.78 0.03
C LEU A 20 9.03 9.23 -0.07
N ALA A 21 8.44 9.71 1.03
CA ALA A 21 7.05 10.16 1.08
C ALA A 21 6.82 11.47 0.28
N ALA A 22 7.87 12.28 0.10
CA ALA A 22 7.81 13.49 -0.72
C ALA A 22 7.67 13.18 -2.22
N GLU A 23 8.29 12.09 -2.70
CA GLU A 23 8.34 11.74 -4.12
C GLU A 23 7.40 10.57 -4.50
N ASN A 24 7.01 9.74 -3.54
CA ASN A 24 6.26 8.51 -3.76
C ASN A 24 5.11 8.36 -2.77
N VAL A 25 4.18 7.45 -3.07
CA VAL A 25 3.22 7.01 -2.06
C VAL A 25 3.91 6.05 -1.11
N VAL A 26 4.06 6.45 0.16
CA VAL A 26 4.55 5.55 1.20
C VAL A 26 3.37 5.13 2.07
N LEU A 27 3.09 3.83 2.11
CA LEU A 27 2.11 3.21 2.98
C LEU A 27 2.85 2.58 4.17
N ALA A 28 2.49 2.95 5.39
CA ALA A 28 3.13 2.45 6.60
C ALA A 28 2.08 2.13 7.67
N PRO A 29 2.41 1.32 8.70
CA PRO A 29 1.51 1.11 9.82
C PRO A 29 1.36 2.43 10.59
N THR A 30 0.13 2.94 10.67
CA THR A 30 -0.23 4.09 11.51
C THR A 30 -1.23 3.64 12.58
N ASN A 31 -1.31 4.38 13.69
CA ASN A 31 -2.25 4.10 14.77
C ASN A 31 -3.24 5.26 14.88
N GLU A 32 -4.51 4.97 14.60
CA GLU A 32 -5.62 5.91 14.84
C GLU A 32 -6.55 5.31 15.88
N ASP A 33 -6.71 6.01 17.00
CA ASP A 33 -7.61 5.62 18.09
C ASP A 33 -7.42 4.17 18.59
N GLY A 34 -6.16 3.70 18.62
CA GLY A 34 -5.81 2.34 19.05
C GLY A 34 -5.93 1.28 17.96
N VAL A 35 -6.31 1.67 16.74
CA VAL A 35 -6.44 0.77 15.59
C VAL A 35 -5.25 0.97 14.65
N VAL A 36 -4.39 -0.05 14.58
CA VAL A 36 -3.23 -0.04 13.70
C VAL A 36 -3.64 -0.50 12.30
N THR A 37 -3.42 0.33 11.27
CA THR A 37 -3.71 0.00 9.85
C THR A 37 -2.63 0.55 8.94
N PHE A 38 -2.51 0.01 7.72
CA PHE A 38 -1.66 0.63 6.70
C PHE A 38 -2.36 1.84 6.10
N LYS A 39 -1.69 2.99 6.14
CA LYS A 39 -2.14 4.24 5.53
C LYS A 39 -1.01 4.97 4.85
N ARG A 40 -1.36 5.87 3.92
CA ARG A 40 -0.42 6.82 3.33
C ARG A 40 0.08 7.75 4.42
N ILE A 41 1.40 7.86 4.54
CA ILE A 41 2.06 8.81 5.42
C ILE A 41 2.58 9.99 4.62
N SER A 42 2.62 11.17 5.24
CA SER A 42 3.31 12.36 4.71
C SER A 42 4.64 12.60 5.42
N SER A 43 4.82 12.03 6.62
CA SER A 43 6.08 12.03 7.36
C SER A 43 6.30 10.72 8.12
N ALA A 44 7.57 10.38 8.36
CA ALA A 44 8.01 9.26 9.19
C ALA A 44 7.51 9.31 10.64
N GLU A 45 7.10 10.48 11.14
CA GLU A 45 6.49 10.64 12.47
C GLU A 45 5.15 9.93 12.60
N GLU A 46 4.43 9.74 11.50
CA GLU A 46 3.14 9.04 11.47
C GLU A 46 3.29 7.52 11.60
N VAL A 47 4.51 7.00 11.43
CA VAL A 47 4.79 5.56 11.49
C VAL A 47 4.69 5.07 12.93
N HIS A 48 3.83 4.09 13.15
CA HIS A 48 3.75 3.36 14.40
C HIS A 48 4.83 2.28 14.46
N TRP A 49 6.03 2.66 14.90
CA TRP A 49 7.22 1.79 14.94
C TRP A 49 7.07 0.53 15.79
N ASP A 50 6.28 0.60 16.85
CA ASP A 50 6.04 -0.51 17.78
C ASP A 50 4.82 -1.36 17.38
N ALA A 51 4.30 -1.17 16.16
CA ALA A 51 3.21 -1.95 15.62
C ALA A 51 3.53 -3.45 15.69
N VAL A 52 2.74 -4.17 16.48
CA VAL A 52 2.73 -5.63 16.42
C VAL A 52 1.97 -6.01 15.16
N ASN A 53 0.66 -6.20 15.19
CA ASN A 53 -0.13 -6.46 13.98
C ASN A 53 -0.96 -5.24 13.58
N THR A 54 -1.26 -5.12 12.30
CA THR A 54 -2.38 -4.31 11.83
C THR A 54 -3.70 -5.07 12.04
N ARG A 55 -4.81 -4.33 12.17
CA ARG A 55 -6.15 -4.92 12.25
C ARG A 55 -6.50 -5.69 10.98
N GLU A 56 -6.11 -5.15 9.83
CA GLU A 56 -6.32 -5.77 8.52
C GLU A 56 -4.97 -6.12 7.90
N SER A 57 -4.90 -7.28 7.22
CA SER A 57 -3.73 -7.68 6.45
C SER A 57 -3.43 -6.68 5.33
N PRO A 58 -2.15 -6.47 4.96
CA PRO A 58 -1.78 -5.62 3.82
C PRO A 58 -2.35 -6.11 2.49
N LYS A 59 -2.88 -7.35 2.40
CA LYS A 59 -3.65 -7.84 1.25
C LYS A 59 -4.72 -6.84 0.78
N LYS A 60 -5.37 -6.15 1.71
CA LYS A 60 -6.42 -5.18 1.39
C LYS A 60 -5.96 -4.03 0.49
N LEU A 61 -4.65 -3.74 0.46
CA LEU A 61 -4.07 -2.69 -0.38
C LEU A 61 -4.02 -3.08 -1.85
N PHE A 62 -3.91 -4.38 -2.14
CA PHE A 62 -3.89 -4.93 -3.50
C PHE A 62 -5.29 -5.40 -3.94
N PHE A 63 -6.11 -5.85 -2.98
CA PHE A 63 -7.46 -6.38 -3.23
C PHE A 63 -8.48 -5.63 -2.36
N PRO A 64 -8.90 -4.42 -2.76
CA PRO A 64 -9.89 -3.65 -2.01
C PRO A 64 -11.24 -4.37 -2.00
N ARG A 65 -12.04 -4.19 -0.94
CA ARG A 65 -13.36 -4.85 -0.81
C ARG A 65 -14.37 -4.40 -1.87
N SER A 66 -14.14 -3.25 -2.49
CA SER A 66 -15.01 -2.66 -3.49
C SER A 66 -14.17 -1.81 -4.42
N GLU A 67 -14.43 -1.90 -5.72
CA GLU A 67 -13.77 -1.11 -6.75
C GLU A 67 -14.77 -0.21 -7.44
N LYS A 68 -14.33 1.00 -7.79
CA LYS A 68 -15.13 1.90 -8.59
C LYS A 68 -14.99 1.48 -10.05
N LEU A 69 -16.11 1.14 -10.71
CA LEU A 69 -16.11 0.76 -12.12
C LEU A 69 -16.24 2.00 -13.03
N PHE A 70 -17.13 2.92 -12.65
CA PHE A 70 -17.37 4.17 -13.37
C PHE A 70 -18.01 5.20 -12.42
N THR A 71 -17.83 6.47 -12.75
CA THR A 71 -18.59 7.59 -12.21
C THR A 71 -19.60 8.02 -13.28
N PHE A 72 -20.84 8.31 -12.92
CA PHE A 72 -21.78 8.90 -13.86
C PHE A 72 -22.43 10.15 -13.27
N VAL A 73 -22.62 11.17 -14.11
CA VAL A 73 -23.26 12.42 -13.74
C VAL A 73 -24.44 12.64 -14.68
N LYS A 74 -25.63 12.75 -14.10
CA LYS A 74 -26.85 13.03 -14.86
C LYS A 74 -26.96 14.54 -15.09
N GLN A 75 -26.92 14.96 -16.34
CA GLN A 75 -27.27 16.31 -16.77
C GLN A 75 -28.75 16.37 -17.21
N SER A 76 -29.23 17.56 -17.56
CA SER A 76 -30.63 17.79 -17.95
C SER A 76 -31.07 16.88 -19.11
N ASP A 77 -30.23 16.71 -20.13
CA ASP A 77 -30.54 15.96 -21.36
C ASP A 77 -29.53 14.84 -21.68
N SER A 78 -28.54 14.60 -20.83
CA SER A 78 -27.48 13.60 -21.06
C SER A 78 -27.03 12.93 -19.76
N ILE A 79 -26.31 11.81 -19.91
CA ILE A 79 -25.58 11.16 -18.83
C ILE A 79 -24.12 11.13 -19.27
N ASP A 80 -23.26 11.81 -18.52
CA ASP A 80 -21.83 11.71 -18.69
C ASP A 80 -21.34 10.52 -17.88
N VAL A 81 -20.65 9.58 -18.54
CA VAL A 81 -20.06 8.41 -17.89
C VAL A 81 -18.55 8.53 -18.01
N GLU A 82 -17.89 8.64 -16.87
CA GLU A 82 -16.45 8.61 -16.73
C GLU A 82 -16.05 7.21 -16.26
N LYS A 83 -15.25 6.49 -17.05
CA LYS A 83 -14.67 5.21 -16.62
C LYS A 83 -13.68 5.48 -15.49
N THR A 84 -13.57 4.54 -14.56
CA THR A 84 -12.52 4.65 -13.54
C THR A 84 -11.19 4.30 -14.17
N ASP A 85 -10.24 5.24 -14.14
CA ASP A 85 -8.86 4.94 -14.43
C ASP A 85 -8.25 4.23 -13.21
N PHE A 86 -7.84 2.99 -13.42
CA PHE A 86 -7.01 2.26 -12.46
C PHE A 86 -5.59 2.79 -12.59
N ALA A 87 -5.31 3.93 -11.97
CA ALA A 87 -3.97 4.50 -11.96
C ALA A 87 -3.00 3.53 -11.25
N GLU A 88 -2.00 3.05 -11.98
CA GLU A 88 -0.85 2.34 -11.41
C GLU A 88 0.05 3.36 -10.67
N GLU A 89 -0.43 3.84 -9.52
CA GLU A 89 0.38 4.68 -8.65
C GLU A 89 1.44 3.81 -7.98
N LYS A 90 2.71 4.06 -8.28
CA LYS A 90 3.81 3.35 -7.63
C LYS A 90 3.80 3.67 -6.13
N ALA A 91 3.61 2.63 -5.33
CA ALA A 91 3.58 2.74 -3.87
C ALA A 91 4.68 1.90 -3.23
N ILE A 92 5.24 2.43 -2.15
CA ILE A 92 6.16 1.74 -1.25
C ILE A 92 5.37 1.33 -0.03
N LEU A 93 5.30 0.02 0.22
CA LEU A 93 4.71 -0.52 1.43
C LEU A 93 5.79 -0.82 2.46
N PHE A 94 5.82 -0.05 3.55
CA PHE A 94 6.82 -0.12 4.61
C PHE A 94 6.27 -0.78 5.88
N GLY A 95 7.12 -1.49 6.61
CA GLY A 95 6.76 -2.07 7.92
C GLY A 95 5.90 -3.34 7.84
N VAL A 96 5.90 -4.03 6.70
CA VAL A 96 5.17 -5.30 6.54
C VAL A 96 5.87 -6.43 7.27
N ARG A 97 5.08 -7.29 7.91
CA ARG A 97 5.63 -8.48 8.56
C ARG A 97 6.08 -9.52 7.54
N PRO A 98 7.16 -10.27 7.83
CA PRO A 98 7.61 -11.36 6.95
C PRO A 98 6.50 -12.40 6.65
N CYS A 99 5.63 -12.67 7.64
CA CYS A 99 4.50 -13.59 7.49
C CYS A 99 3.50 -13.10 6.44
N ASP A 100 3.20 -11.79 6.45
CA ASP A 100 2.30 -11.16 5.49
C ASP A 100 2.94 -11.13 4.10
N ILE A 101 4.24 -10.82 3.99
CA ILE A 101 4.98 -10.89 2.71
C ILE A 101 4.91 -12.28 2.11
N LYS A 102 5.09 -13.34 2.92
CA LYS A 102 5.01 -14.71 2.44
C LYS A 102 3.62 -15.05 1.89
N SER A 103 2.56 -14.43 2.41
CA SER A 103 1.21 -14.61 1.89
C SER A 103 1.03 -14.07 0.47
N PHE A 104 1.79 -13.04 0.07
CA PHE A 104 1.76 -12.50 -1.29
C PHE A 104 2.30 -13.50 -2.30
N GLU A 105 3.38 -14.22 -2.00
CA GLU A 105 3.88 -15.26 -2.92
C GLU A 105 2.83 -16.35 -3.20
N LEU A 106 2.00 -16.68 -2.21
CA LEU A 106 0.89 -17.62 -2.41
C LEU A 106 -0.24 -17.00 -3.25
N LEU A 107 -0.55 -15.72 -3.03
CA LEU A 107 -1.56 -15.00 -3.82
C LEU A 107 -1.11 -14.86 -5.27
N ASP A 108 0.16 -14.54 -5.53
CA ASP A 108 0.73 -14.44 -6.88
C ASP A 108 0.59 -15.75 -7.65
N HIS A 109 0.74 -16.91 -7.00
CA HIS A 109 0.49 -18.20 -7.66
C HIS A 109 -0.96 -18.34 -8.12
N ILE A 110 -1.93 -17.79 -7.39
CA ILE A 110 -3.35 -17.93 -7.69
C ILE A 110 -3.80 -16.91 -8.73
N PHE A 111 -3.38 -15.65 -8.58
CA PHE A 111 -3.86 -14.52 -9.38
C PHE A 111 -2.96 -14.21 -10.58
N CYS A 112 -1.68 -14.57 -10.55
CA CYS A 112 -0.69 -14.24 -11.58
C CYS A 112 -0.12 -15.50 -12.26
N SER A 113 -0.96 -16.53 -12.45
CA SER A 113 -0.53 -17.79 -13.06
C SER A 113 -0.29 -17.65 -14.57
N GLU A 114 0.56 -18.52 -15.14
CA GLU A 114 0.81 -18.55 -16.59
C GLU A 114 -0.45 -18.90 -17.42
N ALA A 115 -1.39 -19.65 -16.83
CA ALA A 115 -2.61 -20.07 -17.51
C ALA A 115 -3.65 -18.96 -17.59
N TYR A 116 -3.73 -18.10 -16.56
CA TYR A 116 -4.63 -16.97 -16.48
C TYR A 116 -4.12 -15.98 -15.43
N THR A 117 -4.02 -14.71 -15.83
CA THR A 117 -3.71 -13.58 -14.95
C THR A 117 -5.00 -12.79 -14.70
N ASP A 118 -5.35 -12.60 -13.44
CA ASP A 118 -6.52 -11.83 -13.04
C ASP A 118 -6.30 -10.35 -13.44
N PRO A 119 -7.28 -9.72 -14.12
CA PRO A 119 -7.15 -8.38 -14.69
C PRO A 119 -7.20 -7.25 -13.65
#